data_AF-A0A2G9T6V1-F1
#
_entry.id   AF-A0A2G9T6V1-F1
#
_cell.length_a   1.000
_cell.length_b   1.000
_cell.length_c   1.000
_cell.angle_alpha   90.00
_cell.angle_beta   90.00
_cell.angle_gamma   90.00
#
_symmetry.space_group_name_H-M   'P 1'
#
loop_
_entity.id
_entity.type
_entity.pdbx_description
1 polymer ?
#
loop_
_entity_poly.entity_id
_entity_poly.type
_entity_poly.pdbx_seq_one_letter_code
_entity_poly.pdbx_strand_id
1 'polypeptide(L)'
;VVLIGDDPSALELSFKILSDAARSIGLDIHPGKTKWMKNAFTRDYCSRMGGSNIEEVSSYVYLGQAITMSNDLSIEIGRRRRAGWATFNKYRDVLTDRRLD
;
A
#
# COMPACT_ATOMS: atom_id res chain seq x y z
N VAL A 1 1.80 -2.19 9.81
CA VAL A 1 0.47 -2.42 10.44
C VAL A 1 -0.59 -1.96 9.46
N VAL A 2 -1.71 -2.67 9.35
CA VAL A 2 -2.88 -2.27 8.56
C VAL A 2 -4.06 -2.20 9.51
N LEU A 3 -4.84 -1.11 9.42
CA LEU A 3 -6.09 -0.95 10.16
C LEU A 3 -7.24 -1.10 9.15
N ILE A 4 -8.26 -1.87 9.52
CA ILE A 4 -9.43 -2.14 8.69
C ILE A 4 -10.66 -1.83 9.52
N GLY A 5 -11.59 -1.06 8.95
CA GLY A 5 -12.84 -0.68 9.57
C GLY A 5 -13.89 -0.39 8.51
N ASP A 6 -15.15 -0.43 8.91
CA ASP A 6 -16.32 -0.11 8.09
C ASP A 6 -16.76 1.36 8.27
N ASP A 7 -16.40 1.98 9.39
CA ASP A 7 -16.63 3.40 9.67
C ASP A 7 -15.31 4.21 9.69
N PRO A 8 -15.21 5.30 8.90
CA PRO A 8 -14.02 6.16 8.90
C PRO A 8 -13.71 6.78 10.27
N SER A 9 -14.72 7.16 11.05
CA SER A 9 -14.51 7.80 12.37
C SER A 9 -13.90 6.81 13.38
N ALA A 10 -14.38 5.57 13.37
CA ALA A 10 -13.82 4.47 14.15
C ALA A 10 -12.37 4.15 13.72
N LEU A 11 -12.07 4.25 12.42
CA LEU A 11 -10.72 4.05 11.90
C LEU A 11 -9.77 5.16 12.35
N GLU A 12 -10.22 6.43 12.36
CA GLU A 12 -9.43 7.55 12.89
C GLU A 12 -9.16 7.41 14.39
N LEU A 13 -10.16 6.98 15.16
CA LEU A 13 -9.97 6.70 16.59
C LEU A 13 -8.96 5.56 16.81
N SER A 14 -9.09 4.47 16.05
CA SER A 14 -8.16 3.33 16.11
C SER A 14 -6.74 3.75 15.75
N PHE A 15 -6.60 4.62 14.74
CA PHE A 15 -5.32 5.20 14.34
C PHE A 15 -4.72 6.08 15.44
N LYS A 16 -5.54 6.91 16.12
CA LYS A 16 -5.10 7.72 17.25
C LYS A 16 -4.58 6.85 18.39
N ILE A 17 -5.31 5.80 18.76
CA ILE A 17 -4.89 4.84 19.79
C ILE A 17 -3.55 4.20 19.40
N LEU A 18 -3.40 3.76 18.14
CA LEU A 18 -2.16 3.19 17.64
C LEU A 18 -0.99 4.19 17.72
N SER A 19 -1.22 5.45 17.33
CA SER A 19 -0.22 6.52 17.37
C SER A 19 0.23 6.83 18.80
N ASP A 20 -0.71 6.91 19.74
CA ASP A 20 -0.40 7.18 21.14
C ASP A 20 0.34 6.00 21.79
N ALA A 21 -0.05 4.76 21.46
CA ALA A 21 0.67 3.55 21.89
C ALA A 21 2.07 3.44 21.27
N ALA A 22 2.26 3.83 20.01
CA ALA A 22 3.58 3.88 19.39
C ALA A 22 4.47 4.92 20.09
N ARG A 23 3.92 6.11 20.38
CA ARG A 23 4.65 7.20 21.04
C ARG A 23 5.08 6.83 22.45
N SER A 24 4.27 6.08 23.19
CA SER A 24 4.60 5.65 24.56
C SER A 24 5.83 4.74 24.63
N ILE A 25 6.16 4.05 23.54
CA ILE A 25 7.37 3.21 23.40
C ILE A 25 8.47 3.89 22.57
N GLY A 26 8.36 5.19 22.30
CA GLY A 26 9.37 5.97 21.56
C GLY A 26 9.34 5.80 20.04
N LEU A 27 8.27 5.26 19.47
CA LEU A 27 8.06 5.19 18.02
C LEU A 27 7.19 6.35 17.54
N ASP A 28 7.45 6.83 16.33
CA ASP A 28 6.62 7.85 15.68
C ASP A 28 6.14 7.39 14.29
N ILE A 29 4.89 7.72 13.96
CA ILE A 29 4.27 7.30 12.71
C ILE A 29 4.45 8.41 11.68
N HIS A 30 5.20 8.11 10.61
CA HIS A 30 5.49 9.09 9.57
C HIS A 30 4.24 9.41 8.72
N PRO A 31 3.66 10.62 8.80
CA PRO A 31 2.40 10.95 8.14
C PRO A 31 2.45 10.82 6.62
N GLY A 32 3.58 11.19 5.98
CA GLY A 32 3.74 11.07 4.51
C GLY A 32 3.82 9.62 3.98
N LYS A 33 4.09 8.63 4.85
CA LYS A 33 4.14 7.21 4.48
C LYS A 33 2.81 6.50 4.75
N THR A 34 1.99 7.06 5.64
CA THR A 34 0.63 6.60 5.88
C THR A 34 -0.24 6.93 4.68
N LYS A 35 -0.98 5.94 4.20
CA LYS A 35 -1.98 6.07 3.13
C LYS A 35 -3.28 5.48 3.64
N TRP A 36 -4.40 5.97 3.12
CA TRP A 36 -5.69 5.36 3.37
C TRP A 36 -6.33 4.94 2.05
N MET A 37 -7.27 4.01 2.13
CA MET A 37 -7.98 3.43 0.99
C MET A 37 -9.43 3.23 1.40
N LYS A 38 -10.37 3.46 0.48
CA LYS A 38 -11.80 3.19 0.68
C LYS A 38 -12.39 2.43 -0.49
N ASN A 39 -13.49 1.72 -0.22
CA ASN A 39 -14.26 1.08 -1.28
C ASN A 39 -15.28 2.08 -1.86
N ALA A 40 -15.95 1.66 -2.94
CA ALA A 40 -16.95 2.49 -3.62
C ALA A 40 -18.23 2.75 -2.79
N PHE A 41 -18.43 2.04 -1.67
CA PHE A 41 -19.59 2.19 -0.79
C PHE A 41 -19.35 3.22 0.32
N THR A 42 -18.09 3.56 0.59
CA THR A 42 -17.73 4.59 1.55
C THR A 42 -18.04 5.97 0.96
N ARG A 43 -18.79 6.79 1.71
CA ARG A 43 -19.07 8.18 1.36
C ARG A 43 -17.78 8.98 1.17
N ASP A 44 -17.89 10.12 0.50
CA ASP A 44 -16.77 11.06 0.45
C ASP A 44 -16.44 11.55 1.86
N TYR A 45 -15.20 11.25 2.24
CA TYR A 45 -14.66 11.48 3.56
C TYR A 45 -13.19 11.84 3.38
N CYS A 46 -12.74 12.85 4.11
CA CYS A 46 -11.34 13.23 4.12
C CYS A 46 -10.75 12.76 5.45
N SER A 47 -9.97 11.68 5.42
CA SER A 47 -9.36 11.17 6.65
C SER A 47 -8.21 12.08 7.10
N ARG A 48 -8.25 12.48 8.38
CA ARG A 48 -7.30 13.41 8.98
C ARG A 48 -6.43 12.68 9.99
N MET A 49 -5.12 12.79 9.83
CA MET A 49 -4.11 12.37 10.79
C MET A 49 -3.48 13.60 11.45
N GLY A 50 -3.69 13.78 12.76
CA GLY A 50 -3.04 14.86 13.50
C GLY A 50 -3.29 16.26 12.91
N GLY A 51 -4.44 16.45 12.25
CA GLY A 51 -4.80 17.70 11.57
C GLY A 51 -4.44 17.78 10.07
N SER A 52 -3.59 16.88 9.56
CA SER A 52 -3.19 16.79 8.14
C SER A 52 -3.99 15.74 7.38
N ASN A 53 -4.28 15.98 6.11
CA ASN A 53 -5.00 15.00 5.27
C ASN A 53 -4.08 13.83 4.92
N ILE A 54 -4.57 12.60 5.09
CA ILE A 54 -3.91 11.39 4.61
C ILE A 54 -4.21 11.25 3.11
N GLU A 55 -3.20 10.90 2.33
CA GLU A 55 -3.41 10.62 0.90
C GLU A 55 -4.27 9.36 0.72
N GLU A 56 -5.36 9.53 -0.03
CA GLU A 56 -6.19 8.42 -0.52
C GLU A 56 -5.50 7.77 -1.72
N VAL A 57 -5.38 6.44 -1.72
CA VAL A 57 -4.80 5.69 -2.84
C VAL A 57 -5.77 4.61 -3.34
N SER A 58 -5.73 4.33 -4.64
CA SER A 58 -6.56 3.27 -5.25
C SER A 58 -5.96 1.87 -5.10
N SER A 59 -4.64 1.79 -4.89
CA SER A 59 -3.91 0.55 -4.64
C SER A 59 -2.73 0.81 -3.71
N TYR A 60 -2.31 -0.21 -2.97
CA TYR A 60 -1.16 -0.14 -2.08
C TYR A 60 -0.36 -1.44 -2.15
N VAL A 61 0.98 -1.36 -2.11
CA VAL A 61 1.82 -2.58 -2.05
C VAL A 61 2.08 -2.92 -0.59
N TYR A 62 1.41 -3.95 -0.09
CA TYR A 62 1.60 -4.46 1.27
C TYR A 62 2.35 -5.79 1.22
N LEU A 63 3.46 -5.88 1.95
CA LEU A 63 4.31 -7.08 2.04
C LEU A 63 4.66 -7.71 0.68
N GLY A 64 4.90 -6.86 -0.33
CA GLY A 64 5.28 -7.28 -1.67
C GLY A 64 4.13 -7.65 -2.61
N GLN A 65 2.87 -7.49 -2.19
CA GLN A 65 1.69 -7.68 -3.03
C GLN A 65 0.90 -6.38 -3.17
N ALA A 66 0.58 -5.99 -4.41
CA ALA A 66 -0.37 -4.92 -4.65
C ALA A 66 -1.78 -5.37 -4.27
N ILE A 67 -2.41 -4.60 -3.37
CA ILE A 67 -3.78 -4.81 -2.90
C ILE A 67 -4.67 -3.65 -3.37
N THR A 68 -5.94 -3.96 -3.59
CA THR A 68 -6.97 -3.02 -4.05
C THR A 68 -8.26 -3.31 -3.29
N MET A 69 -9.14 -2.32 -3.14
CA MET A 69 -10.42 -2.51 -2.43
C MET A 69 -11.41 -3.41 -3.19
N SER A 70 -11.23 -3.56 -4.50
CA SER A 70 -12.03 -4.45 -5.36
C SER A 70 -11.45 -5.87 -5.47
N ASN A 71 -10.33 -6.16 -4.80
CA ASN A 71 -9.56 -7.40 -4.97
C ASN A 71 -9.20 -7.67 -6.45
N ASP A 72 -9.01 -6.60 -7.23
CA ASP A 72 -8.57 -6.68 -8.61
C ASP A 72 -7.11 -7.16 -8.70
N LEU A 73 -6.94 -8.44 -9.01
CA LEU A 73 -5.64 -9.08 -9.19
C LEU A 73 -4.90 -8.58 -10.44
N SER A 74 -5.58 -7.93 -11.40
CA SER A 74 -4.96 -7.48 -12.65
C SER A 74 -3.82 -6.49 -12.40
N ILE A 75 -3.95 -5.65 -11.36
CA ILE A 75 -2.93 -4.69 -10.94
C ILE A 75 -1.66 -5.40 -10.47
N GLU A 76 -1.78 -6.40 -9.59
CA GLU A 76 -0.62 -7.16 -9.10
C GLU A 76 0.02 -8.01 -10.21
N ILE A 77 -0.81 -8.68 -11.02
CA ILE A 77 -0.33 -9.46 -12.17
C ILE A 77 0.45 -8.56 -13.13
N GLY A 78 -0.11 -7.40 -13.48
CA GLY A 78 0.55 -6.42 -14.34
C GLY A 78 1.88 -5.93 -13.75
N ARG A 79 1.92 -5.67 -12.44
CA ARG A 79 3.13 -5.25 -11.73
C ARG A 79 4.22 -6.32 -11.78
N ARG A 80 3.88 -7.57 -11.46
CA ARG A 80 4.84 -8.71 -11.51
C ARG A 80 5.32 -8.98 -12.92
N ARG A 81 4.43 -8.91 -13.92
CA ARG A 81 4.79 -9.05 -15.34
C ARG A 81 5.82 -7.98 -15.73
N ARG A 82 5.60 -6.71 -15.39
CA ARG A 82 6.55 -5.62 -15.65
C ARG A 82 7.89 -5.82 -14.94
N ALA A 83 7.88 -6.23 -13.67
CA ALA A 83 9.10 -6.51 -12.93
C ALA A 83 9.91 -7.66 -13.56
N GLY A 84 9.22 -8.74 -13.96
CA GLY A 84 9.82 -9.87 -14.68
C GLY A 84 10.44 -9.42 -16.01
N TRP A 85 9.69 -8.66 -16.83
CA TRP A 85 10.21 -8.13 -18.09
C TRP A 85 11.40 -7.18 -17.90
N ALA A 86 11.37 -6.30 -16.90
CA ALA A 86 12.48 -5.41 -16.60
C ALA A 86 13.75 -6.20 -16.23
N THR A 87 13.59 -7.26 -15.44
CA THR A 87 14.69 -8.13 -15.02
C THR A 87 15.22 -8.94 -16.20
N PHE A 88 14.33 -9.54 -17.00
CA PHE A 88 14.71 -10.26 -18.21
C PHE A 88 15.49 -9.37 -19.17
N ASN A 89 14.98 -8.17 -19.47
CA ASN A 89 15.64 -7.24 -20.38
C ASN A 89 17.02 -6.81 -19.86
N LYS A 90 17.19 -6.66 -18.55
CA LYS A 90 18.49 -6.34 -17.93
C LYS A 90 19.53 -7.45 -18.14
N TYR A 91 19.11 -8.71 -18.12
CA TYR A 91 20.01 -9.88 -18.24
C TYR A 91 19.87 -10.60 -19.57
N ARG A 92 19.25 -9.97 -20.57
CA ARG A 92 18.87 -10.60 -21.82
C ARG A 92 20.06 -11.26 -22.52
N ASP A 93 21.21 -10.57 -22.54
CA ASP A 93 22.40 -11.06 -23.23
C ASP A 93 22.90 -12.38 -22.62
N VAL A 94 22.87 -12.51 -21.30
CA VAL A 94 23.25 -13.74 -20.60
C VAL A 94 22.17 -14.81 -20.74
N LEU A 95 20.90 -14.44 -20.56
CA LEU A 95 19.76 -15.38 -20.58
C LEU A 95 19.43 -15.92 -21.98
N THR A 96 19.98 -15.31 -23.04
CA THR A 96 19.75 -15.73 -24.43
C THR A 96 21.03 -16.21 -25.13
N ASP A 97 22.15 -16.31 -24.41
CA ASP A 97 23.41 -16.80 -24.96
C ASP A 97 23.36 -18.32 -25.16
N ARG A 98 23.34 -18.75 -26.43
CA ARG A 98 23.33 -20.16 -26.84
C ARG A 98 24.67 -20.87 -26.63
N ARG A 99 25.71 -20.15 -26.20
CA ARG A 99 27.04 -20.72 -25.90
C ARG A 99 27.13 -21.23 -24.47
N LEU A 100 26.13 -20.94 -23.64
CA LEU A 100 26.01 -21.39 -22.25
C LEU A 100 25.20 -22.70 -22.11
N ASP A 101 24.66 -23.21 -23.22
CA ASP A 101 24.03 -24.54 -23.33
C ASP A 101 25.10 -25.64 -23.49
#